data_AF-A0A8J8FI91-F1
#
_entry.id   AF-A0A8J8FI91-F1
#
_cell.length_a   1.000
_cell.length_b   1.000
_cell.length_c   1.000
_cell.angle_alpha   90.00
_cell.angle_beta   90.00
_cell.angle_gamma   90.00
#
_symmetry.space_group_name_H-M   'P 1'
#
loop_
_entity.id
_entity.type
_entity.pdbx_description
1 polymer ?
#
loop_
_entity_poly.entity_id
_entity_poly.type
_entity_poly.pdbx_seq_one_letter_code
_entity_poly.pdbx_strand_id
1 'polypeptide(L)' 'SVCVGHTINLNETTSGGSWLSNNSGIATISSGGLVTGISAGTVRISYTLINAAGCSDSVSKTIVVSA' A
#
# COMPACT_ATOMS: atom_id res chain seq x y z
N SER A 1 11.86 2.21 2.95
CA SER A 1 11.36 3.60 2.91
C SER A 1 11.21 4.03 1.46
N VAL A 2 10.49 5.11 1.20
CA VAL A 2 10.35 5.75 -0.12
C VAL A 2 10.64 7.24 0.04
N CYS A 3 11.18 7.90 -0.97
CA CYS A 3 11.37 9.34 -0.92
C CYS A 3 10.12 10.09 -1.39
N VAL A 4 9.95 11.34 -0.96
CA VAL A 4 8.92 12.21 -1.51
C VAL A 4 9.10 12.34 -3.04
N GLY A 5 8.00 12.23 -3.79
CA GLY A 5 7.99 12.25 -5.25
C GLY A 5 8.44 10.95 -5.92
N HIS A 6 8.89 9.95 -5.16
CA HIS A 6 9.27 8.65 -5.68
C HIS A 6 8.20 7.60 -5.46
N THR A 7 8.27 6.55 -6.29
CA THR A 7 7.39 5.40 -6.21
C THR A 7 8.16 4.15 -5.80
N ILE A 8 7.49 3.27 -5.06
CA ILE A 8 7.94 1.91 -4.80
C ILE A 8 6.82 0.97 -5.23
N ASN A 9 7.18 -0.20 -5.75
CA ASN A 9 6.18 -1.21 -6.08
C ASN A 9 6.07 -2.21 -4.93
N LEU A 10 4.85 -2.43 -4.45
CA LEU A 10 4.51 -3.57 -3.61
C LEU A 10 4.09 -4.71 -4.53
N ASN A 11 5.00 -5.66 -4.68
CA ASN A 11 4.77 -6.91 -5.38
C ASN A 11 4.00 -7.86 -4.47
N GLU A 12 2.68 -7.90 -4.63
CA GLU A 12 1.85 -8.99 -4.14
C GLU A 12 1.64 -10.02 -5.26
N THR A 13 1.89 -11.29 -4.95
CA THR A 13 1.70 -12.40 -5.88
C THR A 13 0.24 -12.82 -6.00
N THR A 14 -0.59 -12.37 -5.07
CA THR A 14 -1.97 -12.86 -4.95
C THR A 14 -2.92 -11.90 -5.65
N SER A 15 -3.48 -12.31 -6.80
CA SER A 15 -4.43 -11.50 -7.58
C SER A 15 -5.80 -11.46 -6.91
N GLY A 16 -6.48 -10.30 -6.98
CA GLY A 16 -7.88 -10.14 -6.55
C GLY A 16 -8.10 -9.42 -5.22
N GLY A 17 -7.05 -8.99 -4.53
CA GLY A 17 -7.17 -8.18 -3.33
C GLY A 17 -7.19 -6.68 -3.65
N SER A 18 -7.52 -5.89 -2.64
CA SER A 18 -7.62 -4.45 -2.71
C SER A 18 -6.60 -3.79 -1.79
N TRP A 19 -5.90 -2.80 -2.33
CA TRP A 19 -4.96 -1.98 -1.59
C TRP A 19 -5.67 -0.77 -0.97
N LEU A 20 -5.31 -0.47 0.27
CA LEU A 20 -5.81 0.68 1.01
C LEU A 20 -4.64 1.40 1.67
N SER A 21 -4.55 2.72 1.48
CA SER A 21 -3.63 3.57 2.24
C SER A 21 -4.39 4.22 3.40
N ASN A 22 -3.80 4.20 4.59
CA ASN A 22 -4.34 4.93 5.75
C ASN A 22 -4.26 6.46 5.56
N ASN A 23 -3.28 6.96 4.80
CA ASN A 23 -3.09 8.39 4.63
C ASN A 23 -2.54 8.73 3.23
N SER A 24 -3.46 9.09 2.34
CA SER A 24 -3.16 9.52 0.97
C SER A 24 -2.44 10.86 0.87
N GLY A 25 -2.34 11.64 1.96
CA GLY A 25 -1.51 12.85 2.00
C GLY A 25 -0.02 12.58 2.21
N ILE A 26 0.32 11.41 2.76
CA ILE A 26 1.71 10.96 2.98
C ILE A 26 2.15 10.04 1.84
N ALA A 27 1.36 9.02 1.52
CA ALA A 27 1.56 8.21 0.33
C ALA A 27 0.25 7.62 -0.21
N THR A 28 0.13 7.57 -1.53
CA THR A 28 -0.96 6.90 -2.24
C THR A 28 -0.55 5.52 -2.70
N ILE A 29 -1.53 4.64 -2.95
CA ILE A 29 -1.30 3.32 -3.55
C ILE A 29 -2.29 3.07 -4.68
N SER A 30 -1.81 2.52 -5.79
CA SER A 30 -2.65 2.09 -6.90
C SER A 30 -3.14 0.64 -6.72
N SER A 31 -4.15 0.24 -7.50
CA SER A 31 -4.64 -1.15 -7.53
C SER A 31 -3.56 -2.17 -7.92
N GLY A 32 -2.50 -1.73 -8.62
CA GLY A 32 -1.35 -2.58 -8.98
C GLY A 32 -0.27 -2.67 -7.89
N GLY A 33 -0.47 -2.06 -6.72
CA GLY A 33 0.51 -2.06 -5.64
C GLY A 33 1.58 -0.96 -5.75
N LEU A 34 1.43 -0.01 -6.68
CA LEU A 34 2.38 1.10 -6.82
C LEU A 34 2.13 2.15 -5.74
N VAL A 35 3.07 2.30 -4.81
CA VAL A 35 3.02 3.29 -3.72
C VAL A 35 3.80 4.54 -4.11
N THR A 36 3.18 5.71 -4.04
CA THR A 36 3.80 7.00 -4.34
C THR A 36 3.93 7.83 -3.07
N GLY A 37 5.16 8.22 -2.70
CA GLY A 37 5.40 9.13 -1.59
C GLY A 37 5.05 10.58 -1.96
N ILE A 38 4.23 11.23 -1.16
CA ILE A 38 3.77 12.62 -1.37
C ILE A 38 4.38 13.57 -0.33
N SER A 39 4.46 13.14 0.92
CA SER A 39 5.01 13.95 2.00
C SER A 39 5.75 13.09 3.02
N ALA A 40 6.77 13.64 3.67
CA ALA A 40 7.54 12.92 4.68
C ALA A 40 6.64 12.55 5.86
N GLY A 41 6.74 11.30 6.30
CA GLY A 41 5.86 10.75 7.32
C GLY A 41 5.81 9.23 7.25
N THR A 42 5.00 8.63 8.13
CA THR A 42 4.82 7.17 8.15
C THR A 42 3.38 6.87 7.76
N VAL A 43 3.21 5.97 6.80
CA VAL A 43 1.91 5.55 6.28
C VAL A 43 1.81 4.03 6.33
N ARG A 44 0.65 3.54 6.72
CA ARG A 44 0.37 2.11 6.73
C ARG A 44 -0.51 1.77 5.54
N ILE A 45 -0.01 0.87 4.72
CA ILE A 45 -0.68 0.32 3.56
C ILE A 45 -1.23 -1.03 3.98
N SER A 46 -2.49 -1.31 3.65
CA SER A 46 -3.12 -2.60 3.93
C SER A 46 -3.62 -3.22 2.63
N TYR A 47 -3.41 -4.51 2.48
CA TYR A 47 -3.92 -5.31 1.37
C TYR A 47 -4.92 -6.31 1.91
N THR A 48 -6.15 -6.22 1.44
CA THR A 48 -7.23 -7.12 1.86
C THR A 48 -7.65 -7.98 0.68
N LEU A 49 -7.54 -9.29 0.83
CA LEU A 49 -7.96 -10.28 -0.14
C LEU A 49 -9.20 -11.00 0.40
N ILE A 50 -10.22 -11.15 -0.44
CA ILE A 50 -11.38 -11.97 -0.12
C ILE A 50 -11.38 -13.15 -1.08
N ASN A 51 -11.19 -14.36 -0.54
CA ASN A 51 -11.19 -15.57 -1.33
C ASN A 51 -12.62 -15.95 -1.74
N ALA A 52 -12.76 -16.81 -2.77
CA ALA A 52 -14.06 -17.28 -3.25
C ALA A 52 -14.89 -18.02 -2.18
N ALA A 53 -14.23 -18.55 -1.14
CA ALA A 53 -14.88 -19.15 0.03
C ALA A 53 -15.43 -18.13 1.04
N GLY A 54 -15.24 -16.82 0.82
CA GLY A 54 -15.67 -15.74 1.71
C GLY A 54 -14.70 -15.41 2.85
N CYS A 55 -13.56 -16.10 2.95
CA CYS A 55 -12.51 -15.77 3.90
C CYS A 55 -11.78 -14.49 3.47
N SER A 56 -11.60 -13.56 4.41
CA SER A 56 -10.82 -12.35 4.20
C SER A 56 -9.45 -12.46 4.90
N ASP A 57 -8.40 -12.27 4.13
CA ASP A 57 -7.04 -12.09 4.63
C ASP A 57 -6.65 -10.62 4.48
N SER A 58 -6.02 -10.05 5.51
CA SER A 58 -5.52 -8.69 5.45
C SER A 58 -4.08 -8.63 5.94
N VAL A 59 -3.18 -8.17 5.07
CA VAL A 59 -1.80 -7.90 5.43
C VAL A 59 -1.58 -6.40 5.44
N SER A 60 -0.81 -5.91 6.41
CA SER A 60 -0.47 -4.49 6.49
C SER A 60 1.02 -4.28 6.53
N LYS A 61 1.49 -3.31 5.77
CA LYS A 61 2.89 -2.93 5.65
C LYS A 61 3.05 -1.45 5.98
N THR A 62 3.96 -1.17 6.89
CA THR A 62 4.33 0.20 7.23
C THR A 62 5.37 0.70 6.25
N ILE A 63 5.07 1.81 5.58
CA ILE A 63 5.97 2.52 4.67
C ILE A 63 6.35 3.84 5.33
N VAL A 64 7.66 4.10 5.40
CA VAL A 64 8.19 5.38 5.85
C VAL A 64 8.57 6.18 4.62
N VAL A 65 7.98 7.37 4.49
CA VAL A 65 8.31 8.37 3.48
C VAL A 65 9.32 9.35 4.07
N SER A 66 10.50 9.42 3.49
CA SER A 66 11.54 10.38 3.86
C SER A 66 11.59 11.54 2.87
N ALA A 67 11.90 12.74 3.37
CA ALA A 67 12.22 13.90 2.54
C ALA A 67 13.61 13.75 1.92
#